data_AF-A0A0G0Y609-F1
#
_entry.id   AF-A0A0G0Y609-F1
#
_cell.length_a   1.000
_cell.length_b   1.000
_cell.length_c   1.000
_cell.angle_alpha   90.00
_cell.angle_beta   90.00
_cell.angle_gamma   90.00
#
_symmetry.space_group_name_H-M   'P 1'
#
loop_
_entity.id
_entity.type
_entity.pdbx_description
1 polymer ?
#
loop_
_entity_poly.entity_id
_entity_poly.type
_entity_poly.pdbx_seq_one_letter_code
_entity_poly.pdbx_strand_id
1 'polypeptide(L)'
;MSIPFDLKKIEKEFGMITYERGEAYYQQNMVHSIVQMGQLYKARCKGSQPYSYFVELLIEQDAKGHKNISELKCSCPVGNDCKHVVALVLTIYHDSHEIRHQKDLMSYFSRQTKDFLIELLMELAEKDDKILERFFKIKDGKARRRRRGRETESA
;
A
#
# COMPACT_ATOMS: atom_id res chain seq x y z
N MET A 1 16.70 -9.13 -1.22
CA MET A 1 17.64 -8.00 -1.42
C MET A 1 17.42 -7.06 -0.25
N SER A 2 18.46 -6.42 0.30
CA SER A 2 18.29 -5.49 1.42
C SER A 2 19.09 -4.23 1.13
N ILE A 3 18.39 -3.12 0.88
CA ILE A 3 18.99 -1.84 0.54
C ILE A 3 18.83 -0.92 1.76
N PRO A 4 19.90 -0.36 2.34
CA PRO A 4 19.74 0.62 3.40
C PRO A 4 18.84 1.77 2.95
N PHE A 5 17.91 2.19 3.81
CA PHE A 5 17.02 3.32 3.54
C PHE A 5 17.77 4.65 3.72
N ASP A 6 18.74 4.85 2.82
CA ASP A 6 19.68 5.97 2.74
C ASP A 6 19.79 6.38 1.27
N LEU A 7 19.60 7.67 0.99
CA LEU A 7 19.48 8.16 -0.39
C LEU A 7 20.72 7.88 -1.24
N LYS A 8 21.94 7.94 -0.66
CA LYS A 8 23.17 7.64 -1.40
C LYS A 8 23.28 6.16 -1.75
N LYS A 9 22.84 5.28 -0.84
CA LYS A 9 22.79 3.83 -1.11
C LYS A 9 21.77 3.49 -2.19
N ILE A 10 20.62 4.17 -2.16
CA ILE A 10 19.55 3.98 -3.14
C ILE A 10 19.97 4.50 -4.51
N GLU A 11 20.60 5.68 -4.60
CA GLU A 11 21.17 6.20 -5.84
C GLU A 11 22.17 5.22 -6.46
N LYS A 12 23.07 4.67 -5.63
CA LYS A 12 24.05 3.67 -6.08
C LYS A 12 23.40 2.39 -6.60
N GLU A 13 22.34 1.92 -5.94
CA GLU A 13 21.65 0.67 -6.31
C GLU A 13 20.86 0.82 -7.62
N PHE A 14 20.15 1.92 -7.80
CA PHE A 14 19.29 2.14 -8.98
C PHE A 14 20.06 2.71 -10.18
N GLY A 15 21.23 3.28 -9.92
CA GLY A 15 22.04 3.98 -10.91
C GLY A 15 21.55 5.41 -11.17
N MET A 16 22.49 6.28 -11.51
CA MET A 16 22.29 7.73 -11.65
C MET A 16 21.11 8.09 -12.57
N ILE A 17 21.03 7.49 -13.76
CA ILE A 17 19.98 7.81 -14.75
C ILE A 17 18.57 7.46 -14.22
N THR A 18 18.42 6.32 -13.57
CA THR A 18 17.13 5.91 -12.99
C THR A 18 16.77 6.80 -11.82
N TYR A 19 17.76 7.14 -10.99
CA TYR A 19 17.59 7.98 -9.82
C TYR A 19 17.15 9.39 -10.19
N GLU A 20 17.84 10.06 -11.12
CA GLU A 20 17.50 11.39 -11.63
C GLU A 20 16.08 11.44 -12.19
N ARG A 21 15.67 10.42 -12.95
CA ARG A 21 14.30 10.32 -13.46
C ARG A 21 13.27 10.13 -12.34
N GLY A 22 13.65 9.42 -11.28
CA GLY A 22 12.83 9.25 -10.09
C GLY A 22 12.68 10.56 -9.32
N GLU A 23 13.76 11.31 -9.18
CA GLU A 23 13.76 12.65 -8.59
C GLU A 23 12.85 13.61 -9.36
N ALA A 24 12.92 13.61 -10.69
CA ALA A 24 12.01 14.41 -11.51
C ALA A 24 10.53 14.05 -11.26
N TYR A 25 10.21 12.76 -11.10
CA TYR A 25 8.85 12.30 -10.81
C TYR A 25 8.39 12.69 -9.40
N TYR A 26 9.30 12.63 -8.43
CA TYR A 26 9.07 13.12 -7.08
C TYR A 26 8.75 14.63 -7.09
N GLN A 27 9.62 15.45 -7.70
CA GLN A 27 9.44 16.90 -7.79
C GLN A 27 8.16 17.31 -8.52
N GLN A 28 7.72 16.50 -9.49
CA GLN A 28 6.46 16.71 -10.22
C GLN A 28 5.22 16.22 -9.47
N ASN A 29 5.33 15.75 -8.22
CA ASN A 29 4.25 15.18 -7.42
C ASN A 29 3.49 14.05 -8.15
N MET A 30 4.24 13.19 -8.85
CA MET A 30 3.65 12.08 -9.63
C MET A 30 3.20 10.93 -8.72
N VAL A 31 3.73 10.85 -7.50
CA VAL A 31 3.35 9.87 -6.47
C VAL A 31 2.18 10.40 -5.65
N HIS A 32 1.15 9.58 -5.46
CA HIS A 32 -0.05 9.93 -4.73
C HIS A 32 -0.72 8.70 -4.09
N SER A 33 -1.74 8.94 -3.25
CA SER A 33 -2.47 7.89 -2.53
C SER A 33 -1.54 6.98 -1.72
N ILE A 34 -0.57 7.56 -1.02
CA ILE A 34 0.42 6.81 -0.24
C ILE A 34 -0.23 6.33 1.06
N VAL A 35 -0.18 5.01 1.28
CA VAL A 35 -0.69 4.37 2.49
C VAL A 35 0.39 3.50 3.10
N GLN A 36 0.62 3.65 4.40
CA GLN A 36 1.46 2.76 5.19
C GLN A 36 0.60 1.75 5.97
N MET A 37 0.90 0.48 5.78
CA MET A 37 0.28 -0.68 6.42
C MET A 37 1.38 -1.46 7.17
N GLY A 38 1.66 -1.06 8.42
CA GLY A 38 2.80 -1.60 9.15
C GLY A 38 4.13 -1.22 8.48
N GLN A 39 4.88 -2.21 7.99
CA GLN A 39 6.15 -2.02 7.27
C GLN A 39 5.98 -1.83 5.76
N LEU A 40 4.78 -2.10 5.25
CA LEU A 40 4.45 -2.04 3.82
C LEU A 40 3.94 -0.64 3.47
N TYR A 41 4.53 -0.02 2.46
CA TYR A 41 4.04 1.21 1.86
C TYR A 41 3.49 0.90 0.48
N LYS A 42 2.31 1.44 0.18
CA LYS A 42 1.66 1.33 -1.12
C LYS A 42 1.38 2.72 -1.64
N ALA A 43 1.61 2.94 -2.92
CA ALA A 43 1.27 4.19 -3.56
C ALA A 43 0.86 3.97 -5.02
N ARG A 44 0.35 5.04 -5.62
CA ARG A 44 0.17 5.16 -7.06
C ARG A 44 1.16 6.17 -7.61
N CYS A 45 1.75 5.87 -8.75
CA CYS A 45 2.65 6.78 -9.45
C CYS A 45 2.16 6.99 -10.88
N LYS A 46 1.89 8.25 -11.26
CA LYS A 46 1.60 8.61 -12.65
C LYS A 46 2.83 8.33 -13.51
N GLY A 47 2.59 7.96 -14.78
CA GLY A 47 3.68 7.72 -15.73
C GLY A 47 3.19 7.89 -17.16
N SER A 48 3.80 7.16 -18.08
CA SER A 48 3.49 7.28 -19.52
C SER A 48 2.15 6.69 -19.93
N GLN A 49 1.52 5.90 -19.07
CA GLN A 49 0.21 5.30 -19.33
C GLN A 49 -0.92 6.18 -18.75
N PRO A 50 -2.14 6.09 -19.29
CA PRO A 50 -3.29 6.84 -18.77
C PRO A 50 -3.62 6.49 -17.31
N TYR A 51 -3.32 5.26 -16.90
CA TYR A 51 -3.50 4.77 -15.54
C TYR A 51 -2.20 4.83 -14.76
N SER A 52 -2.32 5.12 -13.46
CA SER A 52 -1.17 5.15 -12.55
C SER A 52 -0.66 3.75 -12.25
N TYR A 53 0.66 3.60 -12.13
CA TYR A 53 1.31 2.38 -11.71
C TYR A 53 1.18 2.17 -10.20
N PHE A 54 1.01 0.91 -9.80
CA PHE A 54 1.05 0.53 -8.39
C PHE A 54 2.51 0.31 -7.99
N VAL A 55 2.89 0.93 -6.87
CA VAL A 55 4.24 0.82 -6.31
C VAL A 55 4.09 0.37 -4.86
N GLU A 56 4.83 -0.69 -4.51
CA GLU A 56 4.90 -1.22 -3.16
C GLU A 56 6.35 -1.32 -2.72
N LEU A 57 6.59 -1.02 -1.45
CA LEU A 57 7.89 -1.21 -0.82
C LEU A 57 7.72 -1.67 0.63
N LEU A 58 8.60 -2.57 1.06
CA LEU A 58 8.67 -3.04 2.43
C LEU A 58 9.90 -2.42 3.09
N ILE A 59 9.70 -1.59 4.11
CA ILE A 59 10.79 -1.02 4.92
C ILE A 59 10.77 -1.67 6.28
N GLU A 60 11.80 -2.46 6.56
CA GLU A 60 12.01 -3.12 7.84
C GLU A 60 12.98 -2.33 8.70
N GLN A 61 12.81 -2.43 10.02
CA GLN A 61 13.71 -1.83 10.98
C GLN A 61 14.43 -2.91 11.77
N ASP A 62 15.76 -2.88 11.79
CA ASP A 62 16.57 -3.81 12.58
C ASP A 62 16.53 -3.47 14.08
N ALA A 63 17.08 -4.35 14.91
CA ALA A 63 17.15 -4.16 16.36
C ALA A 63 17.97 -2.93 16.80
N LYS A 64 18.80 -2.38 15.91
CA LYS A 64 19.60 -1.17 16.14
C LYS A 64 18.89 0.10 15.64
N GLY A 65 17.69 -0.04 15.07
CA GLY A 65 16.88 1.06 14.57
C GLY A 65 17.15 1.44 13.11
N HIS A 66 18.03 0.74 12.39
CA HIS A 66 18.29 1.04 10.98
C HIS A 66 17.19 0.52 10.09
N LYS A 67 16.77 1.36 9.14
CA LYS A 67 15.75 1.02 8.16
C LYS A 67 16.39 0.45 6.89
N ASN A 68 15.83 -0.64 6.38
CA ASN A 68 16.23 -1.26 5.13
C ASN A 68 15.01 -1.56 4.27
N ILE A 69 15.13 -1.35 2.96
CA ILE A 69 14.17 -1.80 1.97
C ILE A 69 14.45 -3.28 1.70
N SER A 70 13.54 -4.15 2.09
CA SER A 70 13.65 -5.60 1.90
C SER A 70 12.93 -6.10 0.64
N GLU A 71 11.88 -5.38 0.22
CA GLU A 71 11.11 -5.71 -0.98
C GLU A 71 10.68 -4.46 -1.76
N LEU A 72 10.65 -4.61 -3.07
CA LEU A 72 10.25 -3.59 -4.03
C LEU A 72 9.36 -4.22 -5.08
N LYS A 73 8.26 -3.55 -5.41
CA LYS A 73 7.37 -3.96 -6.48
C LYS A 73 6.83 -2.75 -7.22
N CYS A 74 6.91 -2.78 -8.55
CA CYS A 74 6.18 -1.83 -9.37
C CYS A 74 5.45 -2.56 -10.48
N SER A 75 4.22 -2.14 -10.76
CA SER A 75 3.42 -2.68 -11.87
C SER A 75 3.83 -2.13 -13.24
N CYS A 76 4.89 -1.33 -13.33
CA CYS A 76 5.36 -0.79 -14.61
C CYS A 76 6.17 -1.85 -15.39
N PRO A 77 6.33 -1.68 -16.72
CA PRO A 77 7.04 -2.66 -17.55
C PRO A 77 8.51 -2.89 -17.16
N VAL A 78 9.15 -1.93 -16.48
CA VAL A 78 10.54 -2.06 -15.99
C VAL A 78 10.60 -2.94 -14.74
N GLY A 79 9.59 -2.86 -13.86
CA GLY A 79 9.58 -3.59 -12.60
C GLY A 79 10.25 -2.84 -11.44
N ASN A 80 11.04 -3.56 -10.64
CA ASN A 80 11.35 -3.20 -9.25
C ASN A 80 12.48 -2.17 -9.09
N ASP A 81 13.29 -1.98 -10.13
CA ASP A 81 14.45 -1.09 -10.21
C ASP A 81 14.12 0.18 -11.04
N CYS A 82 12.86 0.60 -11.04
CA CYS A 82 12.40 1.70 -11.88
C CYS A 82 12.35 3.05 -11.13
N LYS A 83 12.32 4.14 -11.92
CA LYS A 83 12.12 5.51 -11.42
C LYS A 83 10.89 5.70 -10.53
N HIS A 84 9.82 4.92 -10.69
CA HIS A 84 8.61 5.05 -9.85
C HIS A 84 8.88 4.60 -8.41
N VAL A 85 9.74 3.59 -8.23
CA VAL A 85 10.19 3.15 -6.91
C VAL A 85 11.05 4.22 -6.26
N VAL A 86 12.01 4.78 -7.01
CA VAL A 86 12.82 5.92 -6.52
C VAL A 86 11.94 7.10 -6.12
N ALA A 87 10.96 7.48 -6.96
CA ALA A 87 10.05 8.58 -6.66
C ALA A 87 9.27 8.34 -5.36
N LEU A 88 8.78 7.11 -5.14
CA LEU A 88 8.08 6.76 -3.90
C LEU A 88 9.04 6.79 -2.69
N VAL A 89 10.25 6.27 -2.82
CA VAL A 89 11.28 6.34 -1.77
C VAL A 89 11.54 7.80 -1.36
N LEU A 90 11.77 8.68 -2.34
CA LEU A 90 12.00 10.11 -2.10
C LEU A 90 10.81 10.76 -1.40
N THR A 91 9.59 10.43 -1.83
CA THR A 91 8.38 10.94 -1.19
C THR A 91 8.28 10.49 0.27
N ILE A 92 8.62 9.23 0.58
CA ILE A 92 8.62 8.74 1.97
C ILE A 92 9.72 9.41 2.80
N TYR A 93 10.89 9.64 2.18
CA TYR A 93 12.05 10.20 2.87
C TYR A 93 11.83 11.67 3.23
N HIS A 94 11.31 12.47 2.29
CA HIS A 94 11.15 13.92 2.45
C HIS A 94 9.76 14.33 2.96
N ASP A 95 8.71 13.67 2.49
CA ASP A 95 7.31 14.09 2.69
C ASP A 95 6.52 13.05 3.49
N SER A 96 7.13 12.56 4.57
CA SER A 96 6.50 11.56 5.45
C SER A 96 5.14 11.99 6.02
N HIS A 97 4.84 13.29 6.05
CA HIS A 97 3.57 13.86 6.48
C HIS A 97 2.40 13.62 5.50
N GLU A 98 2.68 13.35 4.22
CA GLU A 98 1.67 13.01 3.20
C GLU A 98 1.21 11.54 3.28
N ILE A 99 1.91 10.73 4.08
CA ILE A 99 1.65 9.29 4.21
C ILE A 99 0.43 9.09 5.12
N ARG A 100 -0.60 8.42 4.59
CA ARG A 100 -1.75 7.99 5.39
C ARG A 100 -1.43 6.67 6.09
N HIS A 101 -1.62 6.56 7.40
CA HIS A 101 -1.36 5.30 8.10
C HIS A 101 -2.65 4.50 8.29
N GLN A 102 -2.61 3.20 8.03
CA GLN A 102 -3.75 2.30 8.26
C GLN A 102 -4.23 2.33 9.72
N LYS A 103 -3.31 2.51 10.68
CA LYS A 103 -3.64 2.64 12.11
C LYS A 103 -4.57 3.83 12.38
N ASP A 104 -4.45 4.91 11.60
CA ASP A 104 -5.28 6.11 11.77
C ASP A 104 -6.71 5.80 11.34
N LEU A 105 -6.86 5.07 10.23
CA LEU A 105 -8.17 4.61 9.74
C LEU A 105 -8.81 3.61 10.72
N MET A 106 -8.03 2.68 11.27
CA MET A 106 -8.50 1.75 12.30
C MET A 106 -8.92 2.48 13.59
N SER A 107 -8.16 3.48 14.02
CA SER A 107 -8.49 4.29 15.20
C SER A 107 -9.75 5.10 14.97
N TYR A 108 -9.91 5.67 13.78
CA TYR A 108 -11.12 6.40 13.38
C TYR A 108 -12.34 5.48 13.40
N PHE A 109 -12.30 4.33 12.72
CA PHE A 109 -13.44 3.40 12.68
C PHE A 109 -13.78 2.79 14.04
N SER A 110 -12.79 2.51 14.88
CA SER A 110 -13.03 1.97 16.23
C SER A 110 -13.80 2.92 17.15
N ARG A 111 -13.83 4.23 16.84
CA ARG A 111 -14.58 5.24 17.61
C ARG A 111 -15.96 5.52 17.06
N GLN A 112 -16.33 4.93 15.92
CA GLN A 112 -17.64 5.16 15.30
C GLN A 112 -18.69 4.19 15.86
N THR A 113 -19.95 4.60 15.77
CA THR A 113 -21.06 3.71 16.09
C THR A 113 -21.24 2.65 15.02
N LYS A 114 -21.82 1.51 15.40
CA LYS A 114 -22.16 0.44 14.46
C LYS A 114 -23.09 0.95 13.34
N ASP A 115 -24.06 1.79 13.68
CA ASP A 115 -25.05 2.28 12.73
C ASP A 115 -24.42 3.19 11.67
N PHE A 116 -23.54 4.11 12.09
CA PHE A 116 -22.76 4.93 11.14
C PHE A 116 -21.92 4.07 10.20
N LEU A 117 -21.24 3.04 10.72
CA LEU A 117 -20.43 2.15 9.89
C LEU A 117 -21.31 1.36 8.90
N ILE A 118 -22.52 0.96 9.29
CA ILE A 118 -23.47 0.30 8.38
C ILE A 118 -23.89 1.27 7.28
N GLU A 119 -24.29 2.50 7.62
CA GLU A 119 -24.68 3.53 6.65
C GLU A 119 -23.56 3.80 5.65
N LEU A 120 -22.33 4.01 6.13
CA LEU A 120 -21.16 4.21 5.27
C LEU A 120 -20.92 3.02 4.33
N LEU A 121 -21.05 1.78 4.82
CA LEU A 121 -20.87 0.59 3.99
C LEU A 121 -21.96 0.47 2.92
N MET A 122 -23.22 0.81 3.26
CA MET A 122 -24.32 0.84 2.29
C MET A 122 -24.07 1.89 1.21
N GLU A 123 -23.69 3.12 1.58
CA GLU A 123 -23.36 4.19 0.63
C GLU A 123 -22.22 3.78 -0.32
N LEU A 124 -21.19 3.11 0.21
CA LEU A 124 -20.08 2.61 -0.61
C LEU A 124 -20.53 1.51 -1.59
N ALA A 125 -21.42 0.62 -1.16
CA ALA A 125 -21.94 -0.46 -2.00
C ALA A 125 -22.87 0.04 -3.10
N GLU A 126 -23.62 1.13 -2.86
CA GLU A 126 -24.44 1.78 -3.88
C GLU A 126 -23.59 2.42 -5.00
N LYS A 127 -22.36 2.84 -4.68
CA LYS A 127 -21.46 3.52 -5.62
C LYS A 127 -20.56 2.59 -6.42
N ASP A 128 -20.35 1.35 -5.95
CA ASP A 128 -19.46 0.38 -6.60
C ASP A 128 -19.99 -1.06 -6.42
N ASP A 129 -20.52 -1.63 -7.51
CA ASP A 129 -21.04 -3.01 -7.54
C ASP A 129 -20.00 -4.05 -7.08
N LYS A 130 -18.70 -3.79 -7.25
CA LYS A 130 -17.65 -4.71 -6.76
C LYS A 130 -17.60 -4.77 -5.24
N ILE A 131 -17.92 -3.66 -4.56
CA ILE A 131 -18.02 -3.62 -3.10
C ILE A 131 -19.26 -4.39 -2.66
N LEU A 132 -20.40 -4.17 -3.32
CA LEU A 132 -21.66 -4.89 -3.05
C LEU A 132 -21.46 -6.41 -3.17
N GLU A 133 -20.87 -6.88 -4.29
CA GLU A 133 -20.54 -8.29 -4.48
C GLU A 133 -19.65 -8.86 -3.36
N ARG A 134 -18.67 -8.08 -2.91
CA ARG A 134 -17.72 -8.50 -1.87
C ARG A 134 -18.43 -8.74 -0.54
N PHE A 135 -19.44 -7.94 -0.19
CA PHE A 135 -20.21 -8.13 1.04
C PHE A 135 -21.01 -9.43 1.03
N PHE A 136 -21.64 -9.79 -0.09
CA PHE A 136 -22.34 -11.07 -0.22
C PHE A 136 -21.38 -12.27 -0.16
N LYS A 137 -20.24 -12.21 -0.86
CA LYS A 137 -19.22 -13.28 -0.82
C LYS A 137 -18.70 -13.55 0.61
N ILE A 138 -18.53 -12.51 1.43
CA ILE A 138 -18.10 -12.66 2.84
C ILE A 138 -19.18 -13.36 3.68
N LYS A 139 -20.46 -13.03 3.47
CA LYS A 139 -21.59 -13.66 4.16
C LYS A 139 -21.64 -15.16 3.86
N ASP A 140 -21.51 -15.52 2.59
CA ASP A 140 -21.54 -16.92 2.13
C ASP A 140 -20.33 -17.72 2.63
N GLY A 141 -19.14 -17.11 2.64
CA GLY A 141 -17.92 -17.72 3.18
C GLY A 141 -17.99 -18.02 4.68
N LYS A 142 -18.53 -17.09 5.49
CA LYS A 142 -18.74 -17.31 6.93
C LYS A 142 -19.79 -18.39 7.21
N ALA A 143 -20.87 -18.43 6.43
CA ALA A 143 -21.90 -19.47 6.55
C ALA A 143 -21.34 -20.88 6.23
N ARG A 144 -20.52 -21.01 5.19
CA ARG A 144 -19.86 -22.28 4.82
C ARG A 144 -18.89 -22.77 5.89
N ARG A 145 -18.11 -21.87 6.50
CA ARG A 145 -17.13 -22.23 7.56
C ARG A 145 -17.80 -22.71 8.85
N ARG A 146 -18.95 -22.12 9.22
CA ARG A 146 -19.77 -22.56 10.36
C ARG A 146 -20.39 -23.95 10.18
N ARG A 147 -20.76 -24.33 8.95
CA ARG A 147 -21.26 -25.69 8.66
C ARG A 147 -20.17 -26.75 8.82
N ARG A 148 -18.97 -26.51 8.25
CA ARG A 148 -17.83 -27.43 8.39
C ARG A 148 -17.34 -27.62 9.83
N GLY A 149 -17.34 -26.56 10.65
CA GLY A 149 -16.92 -26.67 12.07
C GLY A 149 -17.87 -27.52 12.92
N ARG A 150 -19.17 -27.53 12.62
CA ARG A 150 -20.16 -28.39 13.30
C ARG A 150 -20.05 -29.86 12.89
N GLU A 151 -19.64 -30.13 11.65
CA GLU A 151 -19.43 -31.50 11.15
C GLU A 151 -18.18 -32.17 11.77
N THR A 152 -17.18 -31.39 12.18
CA THR A 152 -15.94 -31.92 12.81
C THR A 152 -16.02 -32.13 14.33
N GLU A 153 -17.00 -31.53 15.02
CA GLU A 153 -17.20 -31.71 16.48
C GLU A 153 -18.19 -32.85 16.80
N SER A 154 -18.75 -33.51 15.78
CA SER A 154 -19.75 -34.58 15.91
C SER A 154 -19.21 -35.98 15.60
N ALA A 155 -17.88 -36.15 15.60
CA ALA A 155 -17.18 -37.41 15.28
C ALA A 155 -16.26 -37.85 16.43
#